data_AF-A0A849VN10-F1
#
_entry.id   AF-A0A849VN10-F1
#
_cell.length_a   1.000
_cell.length_b   1.000
_cell.length_c   1.000
_cell.angle_alpha   90.00
_cell.angle_beta   90.00
_cell.angle_gamma   90.00
#
_symmetry.space_group_name_H-M   'P 1'
#
loop_
_entity.id
_entity.type
_entity.pdbx_description
1 polymer ?
#
loop_
_entity_poly.entity_id
_entity_poly.type
_entity_poly.pdbx_seq_one_letter_code
_entity_poly.pdbx_strand_id
1 'polypeptide(L)'
;MKIIYNGNVQLIHGGTLTIAHAEHLLRSQIDDLDPELIELQCSSFDELREIRDGELKNSDWTQMPDTPLTTEQKQAWADYRQALRDLPNSNDDPTLAVWPTAPQEQ
;
A
#
# COMPACT_ATOMS: atom_id res chain seq x y z
N MET A 1 11.86 2.63 -6.40
CA MET A 1 10.42 2.34 -6.52
C MET A 1 9.82 2.88 -7.81
N LYS A 2 8.95 2.11 -8.50
CA LYS A 2 8.12 2.65 -9.59
C LYS A 2 6.67 2.77 -9.13
N ILE A 3 6.04 3.91 -9.42
CA ILE A 3 4.60 4.10 -9.28
C ILE A 3 4.01 3.90 -10.67
N ILE A 4 3.11 2.93 -10.77
CA ILE A 4 2.39 2.56 -11.99
C ILE A 4 0.93 2.98 -11.80
N TYR A 5 0.34 3.60 -12.82
CA TYR A 5 -1.08 3.91 -12.87
C TYR A 5 -1.65 3.39 -14.18
N ASN A 6 -2.70 2.57 -14.11
CA ASN A 6 -3.37 1.97 -15.26
C ASN A 6 -2.34 1.29 -16.21
N GLY A 7 -1.45 0.47 -15.64
CA GLY A 7 -0.39 -0.25 -16.36
C GLY A 7 0.79 0.60 -16.88
N ASN A 8 0.78 1.92 -16.68
CA ASN A 8 1.83 2.82 -17.16
C ASN A 8 2.65 3.39 -16.01
N VAL A 9 3.99 3.37 -16.14
CA VAL A 9 4.90 3.99 -15.16
C VAL A 9 4.69 5.50 -15.17
N GLN A 10 4.22 6.05 -14.06
CA GLN A 10 4.03 7.49 -13.89
C GLN A 10 5.29 8.14 -13.32
N LEU A 11 5.86 7.52 -12.28
CA LEU A 11 6.95 8.09 -11.51
C LEU A 11 7.96 7.02 -11.11
N ILE A 12 9.23 7.39 -11.06
CA ILE A 12 10.31 6.61 -10.46
C ILE A 12 10.80 7.38 -9.25
N HIS A 13 10.65 6.79 -8.07
CA HIS A 13 11.09 7.37 -6.82
C HIS A 13 12.35 6.68 -6.31
N GLY A 14 13.32 7.48 -5.85
CA GLY A 14 14.51 7.00 -5.18
C GLY A 14 14.20 6.75 -3.70
N GLY A 15 14.27 5.49 -3.27
CA GLY A 15 13.86 5.07 -1.93
C GLY A 15 12.43 4.51 -1.88
N THR A 16 11.95 4.34 -0.65
CA THR A 16 10.73 3.59 -0.34
C THR A 16 9.55 4.55 -0.15
N LEU A 17 8.44 4.28 -0.83
CA LEU A 17 7.19 5.04 -0.68
C LEU A 17 6.08 4.12 -0.18
N THR A 18 5.20 4.71 0.62
CA THR A 18 3.92 4.10 1.00
C THR A 18 2.90 4.28 -0.12
N ILE A 19 1.88 3.43 -0.17
CA ILE A 19 0.79 3.52 -1.15
C ILE A 19 0.09 4.86 -1.02
N ALA A 20 -0.20 5.29 0.21
CA ALA A 20 -0.81 6.59 0.48
C ALA A 20 0.05 7.77 -0.02
N HIS A 21 1.37 7.66 0.03
CA HIS A 21 2.25 8.70 -0.50
C HIS A 21 2.27 8.66 -2.04
N ALA A 22 2.29 7.48 -2.64
CA ALA A 22 2.17 7.35 -4.09
C ALA A 22 0.84 7.93 -4.61
N GLU A 23 -0.26 7.64 -3.92
CA GLU A 23 -1.57 8.23 -4.20
C GLU A 23 -1.52 9.76 -4.11
N HIS A 24 -0.97 10.31 -3.02
CA HIS A 24 -0.81 11.75 -2.86
C HIS A 24 -0.02 12.40 -4.01
N LEU A 25 1.07 11.77 -4.45
CA LEU A 25 1.86 12.25 -5.58
C LEU A 25 1.08 12.23 -6.90
N LEU A 26 0.30 11.17 -7.14
CA LEU A 26 -0.51 11.05 -8.36
C LEU A 26 -1.70 12.02 -8.37
N ARG A 27 -2.32 12.30 -7.21
CA ARG A 27 -3.41 13.30 -7.10
C ARG A 27 -2.99 14.70 -7.54
N SER A 28 -1.69 15.01 -7.48
CA SER A 28 -1.17 16.30 -7.99
C SER A 28 -1.10 16.40 -9.51
N GLN A 29 -1.21 15.27 -10.22
CA GLN A 29 -1.03 15.15 -11.68
C GLN A 29 -2.26 14.58 -12.39
N ILE A 30 -3.11 13.84 -11.67
CA ILE A 30 -4.26 13.11 -12.19
C ILE A 30 -5.47 13.55 -11.35
N ASP A 31 -6.34 14.39 -11.93
CA ASP A 31 -7.52 14.94 -11.26
C ASP A 31 -8.53 13.83 -10.86
N ASP A 32 -8.78 12.88 -11.77
CA ASP A 32 -9.68 11.73 -11.57
C ASP A 32 -8.89 10.46 -11.25
N LEU A 33 -8.07 10.51 -10.18
CA LEU A 33 -7.28 9.37 -9.74
C LEU A 33 -8.17 8.29 -9.13
N ASP A 34 -8.10 7.07 -9.70
CA ASP A 34 -8.64 5.86 -9.09
C ASP A 34 -7.53 5.13 -8.29
N PRO A 35 -7.62 5.06 -6.94
CA PRO A 35 -6.63 4.37 -6.11
C PRO A 35 -6.48 2.88 -6.41
N GLU A 36 -7.52 2.23 -6.97
CA GLU A 36 -7.46 0.80 -7.31
C GLU A 36 -6.56 0.51 -8.52
N LEU A 37 -6.26 1.53 -9.32
CA LEU A 37 -5.39 1.42 -10.50
C LEU A 37 -3.93 1.77 -10.18
N ILE A 38 -3.60 2.04 -8.91
CA ILE A 38 -2.24 2.35 -8.46
C ILE A 38 -1.53 1.06 -8.11
N GLU A 39 -0.40 0.82 -8.77
CA GLU A 39 0.48 -0.30 -8.50
C GLU A 39 1.88 0.20 -8.11
N LEU A 40 2.47 -0.42 -7.09
CA LEU A 40 3.86 -0.19 -6.72
C LEU A 40 4.72 -1.37 -7.14
N GLN A 41 5.76 -1.09 -7.90
CA GLN A 41 6.75 -2.09 -8.25
C GLN A 41 8.05 -1.85 -7.45
N CYS A 42 8.39 -2.84 -6.63
CA CYS A 42 9.66 -2.93 -5.92
C CYS A 42 10.73 -3.53 -6.82
N SER A 43 11.98 -3.13 -6.61
CA SER A 43 13.14 -3.70 -7.30
C SER A 43 13.92 -4.72 -6.46
N SER A 44 13.65 -4.80 -5.16
CA SER A 44 14.28 -5.77 -4.25
C SER A 44 13.33 -6.22 -3.14
N PHE A 45 13.64 -7.36 -2.51
CA PHE A 45 12.91 -7.83 -1.34
C PHE A 45 13.10 -6.93 -0.12
N ASP A 46 14.22 -6.20 -0.03
CA ASP A 46 14.46 -5.27 1.06
C ASP A 46 13.54 -4.06 0.95
N GLU A 47 13.39 -3.49 -0.25
CA GLU A 47 12.40 -2.44 -0.52
C GLU A 47 10.99 -2.93 -0.16
N LEU A 48 10.62 -4.14 -0.59
CA LEU A 48 9.32 -4.72 -0.27
C LEU A 48 9.09 -4.82 1.24
N ARG A 49 10.07 -5.31 2.01
CA ARG A 49 9.95 -5.39 3.48
C ARG A 49 9.83 -4.02 4.13
N GLU A 50 10.59 -3.02 3.66
CA GLU A 50 10.50 -1.66 4.18
C GLU A 50 9.12 -1.03 3.98
N ILE A 51 8.51 -1.19 2.80
CA ILE A 51 7.15 -0.68 2.53
C ILE A 51 6.16 -1.37 3.43
N ARG A 52 6.22 -2.70 3.48
CA ARG A 52 5.35 -3.52 4.32
C ARG A 52 5.39 -3.02 5.75
N ASP A 53 6.59 -2.82 6.29
CA ASP A 53 6.78 -2.36 7.66
C ASP A 53 6.27 -0.92 7.84
N GLY A 54 6.43 -0.06 6.84
CA GLY A 54 5.85 1.29 6.79
C GLY A 54 4.31 1.29 6.79
N GLU A 55 3.68 0.48 5.95
CA GLU A 55 2.22 0.33 5.86
C GLU A 55 1.62 -0.25 7.14
N LEU A 56 2.30 -1.24 7.73
CA LEU A 56 1.93 -1.78 9.03
C LEU A 56 2.06 -0.73 10.13
N LYS A 57 3.07 0.14 10.08
CA LYS A 57 3.18 1.24 11.05
C LYS A 57 2.07 2.27 10.86
N ASN A 58 1.75 2.63 9.61
CA ASN A 58 0.72 3.61 9.29
C ASN A 58 -0.69 3.14 9.65
N SER A 59 -0.93 1.83 9.57
CA SER A 59 -2.21 1.22 9.94
C SER A 59 -2.25 0.73 11.39
N ASP A 60 -1.23 0.97 12.21
CA ASP A 60 -1.16 0.41 13.57
C ASP A 60 -2.26 0.92 14.50
N TRP A 61 -2.59 2.21 14.38
CA TRP A 61 -3.65 2.85 15.16
C TRP A 61 -5.01 2.16 14.99
N THR A 62 -5.29 1.55 13.83
CA THR A 62 -6.55 0.87 13.49
C THR A 62 -6.81 -0.37 14.35
N GLN A 63 -5.76 -0.91 14.98
CA GLN A 63 -5.81 -2.10 15.82
C GLN A 63 -6.09 -1.77 17.29
N MET A 64 -6.10 -0.49 17.65
CA MET A 64 -6.35 -0.08 19.03
C MET A 64 -7.82 -0.28 19.41
N PRO A 65 -8.13 -0.60 20.68
CA PRO A 65 -9.51 -0.75 21.12
C PRO A 65 -10.28 0.58 21.06
N ASP A 66 -9.60 1.71 21.28
CA ASP A 66 -10.16 3.06 21.44
C ASP A 66 -10.29 3.85 20.11
N THR A 67 -10.29 3.17 18.96
CA THR A 67 -10.46 3.85 17.67
C THR A 67 -11.93 4.16 17.38
N PRO A 68 -12.22 5.21 16.60
CA PRO A 68 -13.58 5.51 16.13
C PRO A 68 -14.13 4.48 15.11
N LEU A 69 -13.33 3.51 14.67
CA LEU A 69 -13.71 2.51 13.66
C LEU A 69 -14.79 1.54 14.14
N THR A 70 -15.72 1.21 13.26
CA THR A 70 -16.70 0.14 13.49
C THR A 70 -16.02 -1.24 13.53
N THR A 71 -16.76 -2.27 13.98
CA THR A 71 -16.25 -3.65 13.97
C THR A 71 -15.90 -4.12 12.56
N GLU A 72 -16.71 -3.77 11.57
CA GLU A 72 -16.47 -4.10 10.15
C GLU A 72 -15.23 -3.39 9.62
N GLN A 73 -15.04 -2.11 9.94
CA GLN A 73 -13.85 -1.36 9.54
C GLN A 73 -12.58 -1.93 10.19
N LYS A 74 -12.63 -2.27 11.48
CA LYS A 74 -11.52 -2.94 12.17
C LYS A 74 -11.17 -4.27 11.52
N GLN A 75 -12.17 -5.05 11.11
CA GLN A 75 -11.96 -6.32 10.40
C GLN A 75 -11.28 -6.08 9.04
N ALA A 76 -11.77 -5.11 8.25
CA ALA A 76 -11.15 -4.78 6.96
C ALA A 76 -9.68 -4.35 7.12
N TRP A 77 -9.36 -3.56 8.15
CA TRP A 77 -7.98 -3.21 8.48
C TRP A 77 -7.15 -4.40 8.94
N ALA A 78 -7.73 -5.35 9.69
CA ALA A 78 -7.04 -6.57 10.08
C ALA A 78 -6.71 -7.44 8.86
N ASP A 79 -7.64 -7.61 7.93
CA ASP A 79 -7.45 -8.36 6.69
C ASP A 79 -6.38 -7.71 5.80
N TYR A 80 -6.43 -6.37 5.65
CA TYR A 80 -5.39 -5.59 4.97
C TYR A 80 -4.00 -5.83 5.58
N ARG A 81 -3.89 -5.75 6.90
CA ARG A 81 -2.62 -5.97 7.62
C ARG A 81 -2.12 -7.40 7.49
N GLN A 82 -3.03 -8.38 7.44
CA GLN A 82 -2.65 -9.77 7.21
C GLN A 82 -2.07 -9.95 5.80
N ALA A 83 -2.75 -9.41 4.78
CA ALA A 83 -2.26 -9.45 3.40
C ALA A 83 -0.87 -8.80 3.25
N LEU A 84 -0.60 -7.69 3.96
CA LEU A 84 0.75 -7.10 4.02
C LEU A 84 1.77 -8.07 4.63
N ARG A 85 1.44 -8.75 5.72
CA ARG A 85 2.36 -9.70 6.41
C ARG A 85 2.67 -10.93 5.58
N ASP A 86 1.76 -11.33 4.71
CA ASP A 86 1.95 -12.44 3.80
C ASP A 86 2.99 -12.10 2.71
N LEU A 87 3.35 -10.83 2.53
CA LEU A 87 4.47 -10.40 1.68
C LEU A 87 5.83 -10.48 2.46
N PRO A 88 6.92 -11.00 1.84
CA PRO A 88 7.04 -11.47 0.46
C PRO A 88 6.69 -12.94 0.24
N ASN A 89 6.23 -13.68 1.24
CA ASN A 89 6.02 -15.13 1.15
C ASN A 89 5.06 -15.54 0.01
N SER A 90 4.22 -14.61 -0.47
CA SER A 90 3.36 -14.80 -1.64
C SER A 90 4.07 -14.73 -3.01
N ASN A 91 5.32 -14.25 -3.12
CA ASN A 91 6.02 -14.05 -4.41
C ASN A 91 7.55 -14.30 -4.35
N ASP A 92 8.07 -15.03 -5.34
CA ASP A 92 9.52 -15.25 -5.52
C ASP A 92 10.23 -14.10 -6.26
N ASP A 93 9.48 -13.12 -6.77
CA ASP A 93 10.00 -11.92 -7.46
C ASP A 93 9.43 -10.65 -6.80
N PRO A 94 10.28 -9.74 -6.28
CA PRO A 94 9.81 -8.50 -5.65
C PRO A 94 9.10 -7.54 -6.62
N THR A 95 9.32 -7.68 -7.94
CA THR A 95 8.69 -6.86 -8.97
C THR A 95 7.25 -7.28 -9.28
N LEU A 96 6.85 -8.47 -8.81
CA LEU A 96 5.51 -9.05 -8.97
C LEU A 96 4.69 -8.98 -7.66
N ALA A 97 5.18 -8.26 -6.65
CA ALA A 97 4.46 -8.08 -5.40
C ALA A 97 3.13 -7.35 -5.63
N VAL A 98 2.03 -8.03 -5.32
CA VAL A 98 0.69 -7.44 -5.34
C VAL A 98 0.44 -6.80 -3.98
N TRP A 99 0.30 -5.48 -3.96
CA TRP A 99 0.02 -4.73 -2.75
C TRP A 99 -1.49 -4.71 -2.47
N PRO A 100 -1.93 -5.02 -1.24
CA PRO A 100 -3.33 -4.85 -0.90
C PRO A 100 -3.69 -3.36 -0.89
N THR A 101 -4.92 -3.03 -1.26
CA THR A 101 -5.44 -1.65 -1.17
C THR A 101 -5.89 -1.38 0.26
N ALA A 102 -5.48 -0.25 0.83
CA ALA A 102 -5.92 0.16 2.15
C ALA A 102 -7.45 0.40 2.15
N PRO A 103 -8.19 -0.05 3.17
CA PRO A 103 -9.62 0.19 3.25
C PRO A 103 -9.90 1.69 3.43
N GLN A 104 -10.94 2.18 2.75
CA GLN A 104 -11.33 3.58 2.86
C GLN A 104 -11.97 3.88 4.22
N GLU A 105 -11.56 5.00 4.81
CA GLU A 105 -12.20 5.60 5.98
C GLU A 105 -13.53 6.23 5.55
N GLN A 106 -14.61 5.45 5.49
CA GLN A 106 -15.97 6.00 5.31
C GLN A 106 -16.58 6.43 6.64
#